data_AF-A0A6I9UM49-F1
#
_entry.id   AF-A0A6I9UM49-F1
#
_cell.length_a   1.000
_cell.length_b   1.000
_cell.length_c   1.000
_cell.angle_alpha   90.00
_cell.angle_beta   90.00
_cell.angle_gamma   90.00
#
_symmetry.space_group_name_H-M   'P 1'
#
loop_
_entity.id
_entity.type
_entity.pdbx_description
1 polymer ?
#
loop_
_entity_poly.entity_id
_entity_poly.type
_entity_poly.pdbx_seq_one_letter_code
_entity_poly.pdbx_strand_id
1 'polypeptide(L)'
;MLRVVNIGATALVTEAATAIFGEAGVSAATGVMTVAILLLTEITPKSIAVHNATEVARFVVRPVAWLSLVLYPVGRVVTYLSMGMLKLLGLKGRSEPYVTEDELKLMLRGAELSGAIEEEEQDMIENVLEIKDTHVREVMTPLVDVVAIDASATLVDFHNSWVDHQYSRVPVFEERIDNIVGIAYAMDLLDYVQKGELLESSVVGDMAHKPAYFVPDSMSVWNLLREFRIRKVHMAVVLNEYGGTVGIVTLEDVVEEIVGEIFDENDSKEEIQKKTGYVVMRAEGIYDVDANTSIDQLSEDLNIKMPEGHQYETVSGFVCEAFGYIPRTGETIKVVLERANRDDHDDYNGTESDRQDENEKTQIFKLEILAGNARKVSAVRFERINNDEASVESKDVTRLLTKVGKRKVGSDDELDRTECDEVASFHEIANDFVMSVQKDNIDQVSKE
;
A
#
# COMPACT_ATOMS: atom_id res chain seq x y z
N MET A 1 40.84 1.77 -13.53
CA MET A 1 41.95 2.48 -14.23
C MET A 1 42.24 3.83 -13.59
N LEU A 2 41.27 4.73 -13.45
CA LEU A 2 41.44 6.06 -12.82
C LEU A 2 42.05 6.02 -11.40
N ARG A 3 41.54 5.12 -10.54
CA ARG A 3 42.07 4.93 -9.17
C ARG A 3 43.56 4.57 -9.13
N VAL A 4 44.03 3.77 -10.08
CA VAL A 4 45.44 3.36 -10.15
C VAL A 4 46.33 4.53 -10.56
N VAL A 5 45.87 5.37 -11.50
CA VAL A 5 46.58 6.58 -11.93
C VAL A 5 46.66 7.60 -10.79
N ASN A 6 45.58 7.80 -10.04
CA ASN A 6 45.55 8.74 -8.91
C ASN A 6 46.46 8.30 -7.76
N ILE A 7 46.47 7.01 -7.43
CA ILE A 7 47.39 6.46 -6.42
C ILE A 7 48.84 6.61 -6.88
N GLY A 8 49.14 6.32 -8.14
CA GLY A 8 50.48 6.51 -8.71
C GLY A 8 50.94 7.97 -8.72
N ALA A 9 50.06 8.90 -9.11
CA ALA A 9 50.35 10.33 -9.09
C ALA A 9 50.60 10.85 -7.67
N THR A 10 49.79 10.40 -6.70
CA THR A 10 49.97 10.75 -5.28
C THR A 10 51.29 10.23 -4.75
N ALA A 11 51.66 8.99 -5.07
CA ALA A 11 52.94 8.41 -4.67
C ALA A 11 54.13 9.20 -5.22
N LEU A 12 54.12 9.54 -6.52
CA LEU A 12 55.19 10.30 -7.17
C LEU A 12 55.31 11.73 -6.62
N VAL A 13 54.19 12.41 -6.39
CA VAL A 13 54.18 13.77 -5.83
C VAL A 13 54.65 13.75 -4.38
N THR A 14 54.26 12.73 -3.61
CA THR A 14 54.73 12.55 -2.23
C THR A 14 56.24 12.30 -2.19
N GLU A 15 56.77 11.47 -3.09
CA GLU A 15 58.21 11.22 -3.22
C GLU A 15 58.98 12.50 -3.59
N ALA A 16 58.50 13.24 -4.59
CA ALA A 16 59.12 14.51 -5.01
C ALA A 16 59.07 15.58 -3.90
N ALA A 17 57.96 15.68 -3.17
CA ALA A 17 57.81 16.61 -2.07
C ALA A 17 58.70 16.24 -0.87
N THR A 18 58.87 14.94 -0.60
CA THR A 18 59.78 14.43 0.44
C THR A 18 61.23 14.75 0.08
N ALA A 19 61.60 14.62 -1.20
CA ALA A 19 62.96 14.93 -1.67
C ALA A 19 63.33 16.42 -1.56
N ILE A 20 62.35 17.33 -1.67
CA ILE A 20 62.59 18.78 -1.68
C ILE A 20 62.43 19.40 -0.27
N PHE A 21 61.45 18.94 0.51
CA PHE A 21 61.03 19.57 1.77
C PHE A 21 61.16 18.67 3.01
N GLY A 22 61.68 17.44 2.86
CA GLY A 22 61.83 16.49 3.96
C GLY A 22 60.48 15.98 4.50
N GLU A 23 60.43 15.62 5.80
CA GLU A 23 59.23 15.04 6.43
C GLU A 23 58.01 15.97 6.38
N ALA A 24 58.21 17.30 6.44
CA ALA A 24 57.13 18.28 6.32
C ALA A 24 56.52 18.34 4.90
N GLY A 25 57.24 17.87 3.88
CA GLY A 25 56.76 17.77 2.50
C GLY A 25 55.65 16.73 2.32
N VAL A 26 55.65 15.67 3.12
CA VAL A 26 54.66 14.57 3.03
C VAL A 26 53.26 15.06 3.40
N SER A 27 53.13 15.80 4.51
CA SER A 27 51.83 16.34 4.95
C SER A 27 51.28 17.38 3.97
N ALA A 28 52.15 18.25 3.44
CA ALA A 28 51.76 19.24 2.45
C ALA A 28 51.33 18.59 1.13
N ALA A 29 52.09 17.60 0.65
CA ALA A 29 51.76 16.85 -0.56
C ALA A 29 50.44 16.11 -0.43
N THR A 30 50.20 15.45 0.71
CA THR A 30 48.95 14.71 0.95
C THR A 30 47.73 15.64 0.92
N GLY A 31 47.80 16.79 1.61
CA GLY A 31 46.70 17.77 1.61
C GLY A 31 46.45 18.36 0.24
N VAL A 32 47.51 18.80 -0.46
CA VAL A 32 47.40 19.39 -1.79
C VAL A 32 46.89 18.37 -2.82
N MET A 33 47.42 17.14 -2.80
CA MET A 33 46.98 16.09 -3.71
C MET A 33 45.54 15.67 -3.47
N THR A 34 45.08 15.62 -2.21
CA THR A 34 43.69 15.31 -1.89
C THR A 34 42.75 16.34 -2.51
N VAL A 35 43.03 17.62 -2.31
CA VAL A 35 42.23 18.72 -2.91
C VAL A 35 42.31 18.69 -4.44
N ALA A 36 43.51 18.50 -5.00
CA ALA A 36 43.70 18.45 -6.44
C ALA A 36 42.97 17.28 -7.10
N ILE A 37 42.99 16.10 -6.49
CA ILE A 37 42.30 14.92 -6.99
C ILE A 37 40.77 15.12 -6.93
N LEU A 38 40.26 15.63 -5.81
CA LEU A 38 38.83 15.91 -5.68
C LEU A 38 38.36 16.92 -6.71
N LEU A 39 39.07 18.04 -6.88
CA LEU A 39 38.68 19.07 -7.83
C LEU A 39 38.81 18.61 -9.29
N LEU A 40 39.98 18.10 -9.69
CA LEU A 40 40.30 17.85 -11.09
C LEU A 40 39.80 16.53 -11.62
N THR A 41 39.69 15.50 -10.77
CA THR A 41 39.36 14.13 -11.21
C THR A 41 37.94 13.71 -10.86
N GLU A 42 37.31 14.36 -9.88
CA GLU A 42 36.00 13.96 -9.40
C GLU A 42 34.95 15.05 -9.67
N ILE A 43 35.12 16.23 -9.07
CA ILE A 43 34.12 17.30 -9.12
C ILE A 43 34.02 17.91 -10.52
N THR A 44 35.14 18.36 -11.11
CA THR A 44 35.13 19.06 -12.41
C THR A 44 34.63 18.17 -13.56
N PRO A 45 35.15 16.93 -13.74
CA PRO A 45 34.69 16.08 -14.84
C PRO A 45 33.23 15.68 -14.68
N LYS A 46 32.77 15.41 -13.46
CA LYS A 46 31.38 15.04 -13.17
C LYS A 46 30.45 16.22 -13.44
N SER A 47 30.83 17.43 -13.05
CA SER A 47 30.08 18.66 -13.35
C SER A 47 29.95 18.89 -14.86
N ILE A 48 31.05 18.75 -15.62
CA ILE A 48 31.02 18.87 -17.09
C ILE A 48 30.14 17.78 -17.73
N ALA A 49 30.20 16.55 -17.22
CA ALA A 49 29.40 15.44 -17.72
C ALA A 49 27.89 15.65 -17.49
N VAL A 50 27.50 16.26 -16.37
CA VAL A 50 26.09 16.58 -16.07
C VAL A 50 25.59 17.72 -16.96
N HIS A 51 26.38 18.77 -17.16
CA HIS A 51 25.94 19.92 -17.96
C HIS A 51 25.96 19.68 -19.48
N ASN A 52 26.82 18.78 -19.97
CA ASN A 52 26.97 18.51 -21.41
C ASN A 52 26.99 16.99 -21.70
N ALA A 53 25.99 16.28 -21.18
CA ALA A 53 25.90 14.82 -21.23
C ALA A 53 26.03 14.25 -22.64
N THR A 54 25.44 14.90 -23.65
CA THR A 54 25.37 14.41 -25.03
C THR A 54 26.73 14.41 -25.76
N GLU A 55 27.52 15.48 -25.63
CA GLU A 55 28.84 15.55 -26.27
C GLU A 55 29.86 14.68 -25.56
N VAL A 56 29.84 14.69 -24.22
CA VAL A 56 30.72 13.85 -23.39
C VAL A 56 30.40 12.37 -23.66
N ALA A 57 29.13 11.98 -23.71
CA ALA A 57 28.72 10.63 -24.07
C ALA A 57 29.22 10.22 -25.46
N ARG A 58 29.10 11.09 -26.47
CA ARG A 58 29.60 10.79 -27.84
C ARG A 58 31.10 10.52 -27.87
N PHE A 59 31.87 11.26 -27.07
CA PHE A 59 33.32 11.05 -26.96
C PHE A 59 33.66 9.76 -26.21
N VAL A 60 32.98 9.50 -25.09
CA VAL A 60 33.25 8.36 -24.19
C VAL A 60 32.73 7.03 -24.73
N VAL A 61 31.67 7.04 -25.54
CA VAL A 61 31.07 5.84 -26.15
C VAL A 61 32.07 5.04 -26.98
N ARG A 62 32.99 5.69 -27.71
CA ARG A 62 33.94 4.98 -28.59
C ARG A 62 34.97 4.15 -27.78
N PRO A 63 35.67 4.73 -26.78
CA PRO A 63 36.50 3.95 -25.86
C PRO A 63 35.73 2.84 -25.13
N VAL A 64 34.53 3.15 -24.63
CA VAL A 64 33.70 2.19 -23.90
C VAL A 64 33.27 1.03 -24.80
N ALA A 65 32.87 1.30 -26.05
CA ALA A 65 32.50 0.27 -27.01
C ALA A 65 33.67 -0.67 -27.32
N TRP A 66 34.87 -0.12 -27.53
CA TRP A 66 36.08 -0.91 -27.73
C TRP A 66 36.41 -1.78 -26.50
N LEU A 67 36.32 -1.22 -25.30
CA LEU A 67 36.52 -1.96 -24.06
C LEU A 67 35.47 -3.06 -23.88
N SER A 68 34.21 -2.77 -24.23
CA SER A 68 33.12 -3.75 -24.19
C SER A 68 33.39 -4.91 -25.15
N LEU A 69 33.96 -4.65 -26.33
CA LEU A 69 34.31 -5.69 -27.30
C LEU A 69 35.37 -6.65 -26.74
N VAL A 70 36.35 -6.11 -26.02
CA VAL A 70 37.42 -6.89 -25.37
C VAL A 70 36.88 -7.70 -24.17
N LEU A 71 35.95 -7.13 -23.40
CA LEU A 71 35.33 -7.78 -22.24
C LEU A 71 34.19 -8.74 -22.61
N TYR A 72 33.59 -8.58 -23.79
CA TYR A 72 32.50 -9.41 -24.29
C TYR A 72 32.76 -10.93 -24.24
N PRO A 73 33.94 -11.46 -24.66
CA PRO A 73 34.22 -12.88 -24.52
C PRO A 73 34.26 -13.34 -23.06
N VAL A 74 34.75 -12.52 -22.14
CA VAL A 74 34.77 -12.82 -20.70
C VAL A 74 33.35 -12.90 -20.16
N GLY A 75 32.52 -11.91 -20.50
CA GLY A 75 31.11 -11.89 -20.12
C GLY A 75 30.37 -13.14 -20.61
N ARG A 76 30.58 -13.54 -21.87
CA ARG A 76 29.97 -14.77 -22.42
C ARG A 76 30.37 -16.02 -21.64
N VAL A 77 31.64 -16.16 -21.26
CA VAL A 77 32.11 -17.30 -20.46
C VAL A 77 31.43 -17.33 -19.09
N VAL A 78 31.32 -16.18 -18.43
CA VAL A 78 30.63 -16.05 -17.14
C VAL A 78 29.15 -16.40 -17.28
N THR A 79 28.44 -15.85 -18.27
CA THR A 79 27.02 -16.17 -18.51
C THR A 79 26.82 -17.66 -18.79
N TYR A 80 27.73 -18.28 -19.55
CA TYR A 80 27.66 -19.71 -19.83
C TYR A 80 27.85 -20.55 -18.57
N LEU A 81 28.79 -20.16 -17.69
CA LEU A 81 29.00 -20.80 -16.40
C LEU A 81 27.77 -20.64 -15.48
N SER A 82 27.22 -19.44 -15.39
CA SER A 82 26.01 -19.15 -14.60
C SER A 82 24.80 -19.94 -15.08
N MET A 83 24.56 -20.02 -16.40
CA MET A 83 23.48 -20.83 -16.96
C MET A 83 23.73 -22.33 -16.79
N GLY A 84 24.98 -22.76 -16.81
CA GLY A 84 25.37 -24.13 -16.43
C GLY A 84 24.99 -24.45 -14.99
N MET A 85 25.29 -23.54 -14.05
CA MET A 85 24.92 -23.68 -12.65
C MET A 85 23.39 -23.65 -12.43
N LEU A 86 22.69 -22.67 -13.01
CA LEU A 86 21.22 -22.57 -12.92
C LEU A 86 20.53 -23.83 -13.42
N LYS A 87 21.03 -24.42 -14.51
CA LYS A 87 20.52 -25.68 -15.05
C LYS A 87 20.81 -26.87 -14.13
N LEU A 88 21.94 -26.89 -13.44
CA LEU A 88 22.28 -27.91 -12.44
C LEU A 88 21.34 -27.84 -11.22
N LEU A 89 20.88 -26.64 -10.85
CA LEU A 89 19.91 -26.41 -9.78
C LEU A 89 18.44 -26.53 -10.22
N GLY A 90 18.16 -26.84 -11.49
CA GLY A 90 16.79 -27.00 -12.01
C GLY A 90 15.99 -25.70 -12.17
N LEU A 91 16.64 -24.53 -12.04
CA LEU A 91 16.01 -23.23 -12.19
C LEU A 91 16.02 -22.84 -13.68
N LYS A 92 14.84 -22.73 -14.30
CA LYS A 92 14.71 -22.19 -15.65
C LYS A 92 15.11 -20.73 -15.62
N GLY A 93 16.25 -20.40 -16.25
CA GLY A 93 16.66 -19.02 -16.45
C GLY A 93 15.61 -18.28 -17.26
N ARG A 94 14.75 -17.51 -16.58
CA ARG A 94 13.96 -16.47 -17.22
C ARG A 94 14.95 -15.37 -17.61
N SER A 95 14.84 -14.91 -18.84
CA SER A 95 15.32 -13.58 -19.21
C SER A 95 14.51 -12.60 -18.38
N GLU A 96 15.05 -12.16 -17.23
CA GLU A 96 14.49 -11.05 -16.49
C GLU A 96 14.38 -9.85 -17.44
N PRO A 97 13.29 -9.07 -17.39
CA PRO A 97 13.28 -7.77 -18.04
C PRO A 97 14.49 -6.97 -17.54
N TYR A 98 15.14 -6.22 -18.43
CA TYR A 98 16.35 -5.44 -18.10
C TYR A 98 16.12 -4.40 -17.00
N VAL A 99 14.86 -4.13 -16.64
CA VAL A 99 14.43 -3.26 -15.55
C VAL A 99 13.21 -3.91 -14.89
N THR A 100 13.27 -4.11 -13.58
CA THR A 100 12.14 -4.61 -12.78
C THR A 100 11.22 -3.45 -12.36
N GLU A 101 10.01 -3.74 -11.90
CA GLU A 101 9.12 -2.71 -11.36
C GLU A 101 9.74 -2.01 -10.15
N ASP A 102 10.37 -2.78 -9.25
CA ASP A 102 11.12 -2.23 -8.10
C ASP A 102 12.25 -1.29 -8.54
N GLU A 103 12.93 -1.62 -9.65
CA GLU A 103 13.98 -0.77 -10.21
C GLU A 103 13.41 0.50 -10.85
N LEU A 104 12.23 0.44 -11.47
CA LEU A 104 11.49 1.61 -11.95
C LEU A 104 11.07 2.53 -10.80
N LYS A 105 10.52 1.97 -9.71
CA LYS A 105 10.16 2.74 -8.50
C LYS A 105 11.40 3.40 -7.88
N LEU A 106 12.53 2.69 -7.83
CA LEU A 106 13.80 3.25 -7.35
C LEU A 106 14.31 4.40 -8.24
N MET A 107 14.18 4.29 -9.56
CA MET A 107 14.53 5.36 -10.48
C MET A 107 13.64 6.59 -10.30
N LEU A 108 12.36 6.38 -10.03
CA LEU A 108 11.38 7.44 -9.82
C LEU A 108 11.67 8.22 -8.53
N ARG A 109 11.90 7.52 -7.40
CA ARG A 109 12.39 8.13 -6.15
C ARG A 109 13.69 8.92 -6.35
N GLY A 110 14.60 8.39 -7.16
CA GLY A 110 15.83 9.10 -7.51
C GLY A 110 15.58 10.41 -8.30
N ALA A 111 14.51 10.46 -9.10
CA ALA A 111 14.12 11.64 -9.86
C ALA A 111 13.45 12.69 -8.97
N GLU A 112 12.58 12.28 -8.06
CA GLU A 112 11.93 13.12 -7.04
C GLU A 112 12.96 13.77 -6.11
N LEU A 113 13.88 12.99 -5.52
CA LEU A 113 15.00 13.52 -4.71
C LEU A 113 15.92 14.49 -5.46
N SER A 114 15.98 14.37 -6.80
CA SER A 114 16.76 15.29 -7.64
C SER A 114 16.01 16.57 -8.00
N GLY A 115 14.73 16.68 -7.64
CA GLY A 115 13.82 17.76 -7.97
C GLY A 115 13.42 17.78 -9.45
N ALA A 116 13.54 16.65 -10.15
CA ALA A 116 13.16 16.54 -11.56
C ALA A 116 11.66 16.27 -11.75
N ILE A 117 11.00 15.74 -10.72
CA ILE A 117 9.59 15.33 -10.65
C ILE A 117 9.07 15.75 -9.27
N GLU A 118 7.82 16.20 -9.18
CA GLU A 118 7.14 16.52 -7.91
C GLU A 118 6.62 15.25 -7.21
N GLU A 119 6.37 15.28 -5.89
CA GLU A 119 5.91 14.11 -5.12
C GLU A 119 4.58 13.57 -5.67
N GLU A 120 3.63 14.46 -5.97
CA GLU A 120 2.34 14.08 -6.53
C GLU A 120 2.48 13.44 -7.93
N GLU A 121 3.46 13.85 -8.72
CA GLU A 121 3.76 13.25 -10.02
C GLU A 121 4.37 11.85 -9.90
N GLN A 122 5.19 11.63 -8.87
CA GLN A 122 5.70 10.30 -8.54
C GLN A 122 4.54 9.37 -8.13
N ASP A 123 3.68 9.81 -7.22
CA ASP A 123 2.59 8.99 -6.70
C ASP A 123 1.67 8.54 -7.84
N MET A 124 1.30 9.46 -8.73
CA MET A 124 0.52 9.12 -9.92
C MET A 124 1.20 8.04 -10.79
N ILE A 125 2.52 8.10 -10.95
CA ILE A 125 3.26 7.11 -11.76
C ILE A 125 3.32 5.77 -11.04
N GLU A 126 3.54 5.74 -9.72
CA GLU A 126 3.53 4.51 -8.92
C GLU A 126 2.14 3.84 -8.98
N ASN A 127 1.08 4.61 -8.78
CA ASN A 127 -0.31 4.17 -8.88
C ASN A 127 -0.66 3.54 -10.24
N VAL A 128 -0.15 4.10 -11.35
CA VAL A 128 -0.33 3.52 -12.70
C VAL A 128 0.36 2.17 -12.85
N LEU A 129 1.46 1.92 -12.13
CA LEU A 129 2.11 0.60 -12.14
C LEU A 129 1.28 -0.42 -11.37
N GLU A 130 0.70 -0.01 -10.24
CA GLU A 130 -0.05 -0.87 -9.31
C GLU A 130 -1.46 -1.22 -9.79
N ILE A 131 -2.16 -0.29 -10.46
CA ILE A 131 -3.56 -0.46 -10.93
C ILE A 131 -3.80 -1.69 -11.82
N LYS A 132 -2.74 -2.23 -12.42
CA LYS A 132 -2.82 -3.45 -13.22
C LYS A 132 -3.14 -4.68 -12.37
N ASP A 133 -2.68 -4.68 -11.13
CA ASP A 133 -2.81 -5.79 -10.19
C ASP A 133 -3.91 -5.56 -9.14
N THR A 134 -4.46 -4.33 -9.04
CA THR A 134 -5.67 -3.99 -8.28
C THR A 134 -6.94 -4.61 -8.87
N HIS A 135 -7.81 -5.14 -8.02
CA HIS A 135 -9.07 -5.77 -8.40
C HIS A 135 -10.27 -4.83 -8.22
N VAL A 136 -11.34 -5.05 -9.00
CA VAL A 136 -12.57 -4.25 -8.91
C VAL A 136 -13.19 -4.28 -7.51
N ARG A 137 -13.07 -5.40 -6.79
CA ARG A 137 -13.57 -5.52 -5.40
C ARG A 137 -12.91 -4.55 -4.41
N GLU A 138 -11.70 -4.09 -4.70
CA GLU A 138 -10.90 -3.20 -3.82
C GLU A 138 -11.38 -1.75 -3.97
N VAL A 139 -11.87 -1.39 -5.15
CA VAL A 139 -12.26 0.00 -5.50
C VAL A 139 -13.77 0.21 -5.60
N MET A 140 -14.58 -0.86 -5.50
CA MET A 140 -16.02 -0.77 -5.64
C MET A 140 -16.67 -0.11 -4.41
N THR A 141 -17.78 0.60 -4.64
CA THR A 141 -18.69 0.96 -3.54
C THR A 141 -19.50 -0.28 -3.12
N PRO A 142 -19.36 -0.75 -1.87
CA PRO A 142 -20.09 -1.93 -1.39
C PRO A 142 -21.59 -1.72 -1.39
N LEU A 143 -22.38 -2.75 -1.71
CA LEU A 143 -23.85 -2.65 -1.84
C LEU A 143 -24.56 -2.04 -0.62
N VAL A 144 -23.99 -2.19 0.57
CA VAL A 144 -24.54 -1.63 1.82
C VAL A 144 -24.46 -0.11 1.89
N ASP A 145 -23.55 0.50 1.16
CA ASP A 145 -23.34 1.95 1.09
C ASP A 145 -23.87 2.53 -0.24
N VAL A 146 -24.45 1.69 -1.12
CA VAL A 146 -25.04 2.12 -2.40
C VAL A 146 -26.42 2.73 -2.18
N VAL A 147 -26.60 3.95 -2.69
CA VAL A 147 -27.92 4.56 -2.86
C VAL A 147 -28.52 4.05 -4.17
N ALA A 148 -29.63 3.30 -4.06
CA ALA A 148 -30.35 2.72 -5.19
C ALA A 148 -31.86 3.03 -5.10
N ILE A 149 -32.57 2.94 -6.22
CA ILE A 149 -34.00 3.24 -6.29
C ILE A 149 -34.81 2.06 -6.86
N ASP A 150 -36.01 1.86 -6.32
CA ASP A 150 -36.93 0.82 -6.78
C ASP A 150 -37.49 1.18 -8.17
N ALA A 151 -37.54 0.20 -9.08
CA ALA A 151 -38.07 0.39 -10.43
C ALA A 151 -39.54 0.85 -10.45
N SER A 152 -40.31 0.53 -9.41
CA SER A 152 -41.71 0.94 -9.23
C SER A 152 -41.88 2.32 -8.59
N ALA A 153 -40.81 2.96 -8.11
CA ALA A 153 -40.85 4.30 -7.57
C ALA A 153 -41.23 5.33 -8.65
N THR A 154 -41.83 6.44 -8.25
CA THR A 154 -42.21 7.51 -9.18
C THR A 154 -41.00 8.37 -9.54
N LEU A 155 -41.09 9.11 -10.65
CA LEU A 155 -40.04 10.08 -11.01
C LEU A 155 -39.92 11.22 -9.99
N VAL A 156 -40.98 11.51 -9.21
CA VAL A 156 -40.93 12.46 -8.08
C VAL A 156 -40.04 11.93 -6.96
N ASP A 157 -40.15 10.64 -6.62
CA ASP A 157 -39.30 10.02 -5.60
C ASP A 157 -37.83 10.04 -6.03
N PHE A 158 -37.57 9.76 -7.31
CA PHE A 158 -36.23 9.88 -7.88
C PHE A 158 -35.68 11.31 -7.83
N HIS A 159 -36.51 12.30 -8.14
CA HIS A 159 -36.14 13.70 -8.02
C HIS A 159 -35.76 14.07 -6.59
N ASN A 160 -36.57 13.67 -5.60
CA ASN A 160 -36.27 13.92 -4.19
C ASN A 160 -34.95 13.26 -3.77
N SER A 161 -34.73 12.01 -4.18
CA SER A 161 -33.46 11.31 -3.94
C SER A 161 -32.26 12.04 -4.57
N TRP A 162 -32.44 12.61 -5.76
CA TRP A 162 -31.40 13.40 -6.43
C TRP A 162 -31.14 14.74 -5.72
N VAL A 163 -32.17 15.40 -5.19
CA VAL A 163 -32.00 16.63 -4.40
C VAL A 163 -31.17 16.36 -3.14
N ASP A 164 -31.37 15.21 -2.51
CA ASP A 164 -30.67 14.85 -1.27
C ASP A 164 -29.22 14.40 -1.50
N HIS A 165 -28.95 13.61 -2.56
CA HIS A 165 -27.65 12.95 -2.75
C HIS A 165 -26.84 13.49 -3.94
N GLN A 166 -27.47 14.20 -4.87
CA GLN A 166 -26.85 14.84 -6.05
C GLN A 166 -26.11 13.89 -7.01
N TYR A 167 -26.34 12.58 -6.92
CA TYR A 167 -25.72 11.61 -7.82
C TYR A 167 -26.23 11.69 -9.26
N SER A 168 -25.30 11.69 -10.21
CA SER A 168 -25.62 11.73 -11.64
C SER A 168 -26.26 10.43 -12.17
N ARG A 169 -25.94 9.30 -11.53
CA ARG A 169 -26.37 7.95 -11.92
C ARG A 169 -26.74 7.16 -10.68
N VAL A 170 -27.88 6.48 -10.73
CA VAL A 170 -28.41 5.70 -9.60
C VAL A 170 -28.83 4.31 -10.07
N PRO A 171 -28.35 3.23 -9.44
CA PRO A 171 -28.80 1.88 -9.74
C PRO A 171 -30.31 1.71 -9.50
N VAL A 172 -30.97 1.00 -10.42
CA VAL A 172 -32.41 0.71 -10.34
C VAL A 172 -32.60 -0.78 -10.08
N PHE A 173 -33.33 -1.11 -9.01
CA PHE A 173 -33.55 -2.49 -8.59
C PHE A 173 -35.03 -2.91 -8.68
N GLU A 174 -35.28 -4.21 -8.76
CA GLU A 174 -36.62 -4.79 -8.72
C GLU A 174 -36.74 -5.79 -7.57
N GLU A 175 -37.75 -5.63 -6.72
CA GLU A 175 -38.06 -6.46 -5.52
C GLU A 175 -37.02 -6.39 -4.39
N ARG A 176 -35.73 -6.58 -4.70
CA ARG A 176 -34.62 -6.55 -3.76
C ARG A 176 -33.47 -5.68 -4.28
N ILE A 177 -32.78 -5.01 -3.36
CA ILE A 177 -31.65 -4.12 -3.68
C ILE A 177 -30.49 -4.82 -4.42
N ASP A 178 -30.33 -6.13 -4.25
CA ASP A 178 -29.30 -6.92 -4.93
C ASP A 178 -29.68 -7.32 -6.37
N ASN A 179 -30.94 -7.11 -6.77
CA ASN A 179 -31.44 -7.37 -8.12
C ASN A 179 -31.46 -6.07 -8.94
N ILE A 180 -30.28 -5.58 -9.31
CA ILE A 180 -30.13 -4.39 -10.15
C ILE A 180 -30.49 -4.73 -11.60
N VAL A 181 -31.46 -4.02 -12.16
CA VAL A 181 -31.96 -4.24 -13.53
C VAL A 181 -31.46 -3.19 -14.53
N GLY A 182 -31.08 -2.01 -14.05
CA GLY A 182 -30.68 -0.88 -14.90
C GLY A 182 -30.07 0.27 -14.11
N ILE A 183 -29.81 1.37 -14.80
CA ILE A 183 -29.26 2.60 -14.21
C ILE A 183 -30.13 3.79 -14.64
N ALA A 184 -30.58 4.59 -13.69
CA ALA A 184 -31.31 5.84 -13.94
C ALA A 184 -30.33 7.01 -13.98
N TYR A 185 -30.43 7.84 -15.02
CA TYR A 185 -29.59 9.03 -15.17
C TYR A 185 -30.38 10.26 -14.72
N ALA A 186 -29.79 11.09 -13.87
CA ALA A 186 -30.46 12.29 -13.36
C ALA A 186 -30.84 13.26 -14.49
N MET A 187 -30.00 13.36 -15.53
CA MET A 187 -30.24 14.23 -16.68
C MET A 187 -31.47 13.82 -17.50
N ASP A 188 -31.82 12.54 -17.53
CA ASP A 188 -32.96 12.04 -18.30
C ASP A 188 -34.29 12.51 -17.69
N LEU A 189 -34.29 12.92 -16.42
CA LEU A 189 -35.45 13.53 -15.77
C LEU A 189 -35.92 14.79 -16.52
N LEU A 190 -35.00 15.53 -17.16
CA LEU A 190 -35.33 16.75 -17.91
C LEU A 190 -36.30 16.50 -19.07
N ASP A 191 -36.28 15.31 -19.67
CA ASP A 191 -37.19 14.94 -20.76
C ASP A 191 -38.64 14.75 -20.26
N TYR A 192 -38.82 14.53 -18.97
CA TYR A 192 -40.12 14.35 -18.32
C TYR A 192 -40.64 15.64 -17.68
N VAL A 193 -39.77 16.61 -17.35
CA VAL A 193 -40.15 17.91 -16.77
C VAL A 193 -41.11 18.71 -17.66
N GLN A 194 -40.97 18.64 -18.99
CA GLN A 194 -41.88 19.34 -19.92
C GLN A 194 -43.31 18.80 -19.91
N LYS A 195 -43.53 17.63 -19.32
CA LYS A 195 -44.81 16.91 -19.30
C LYS A 195 -45.24 16.72 -17.85
N GLY A 196 -45.38 17.80 -17.08
CA GLY A 196 -45.53 17.79 -15.61
C GLY A 196 -46.53 16.77 -15.01
N GLU A 197 -47.57 16.35 -15.72
CA GLU A 197 -48.51 15.28 -15.28
C GLU A 197 -47.91 13.85 -15.35
N LEU A 198 -46.84 13.64 -16.12
CA LEU A 198 -46.14 12.37 -16.26
C LEU A 198 -45.18 12.08 -15.11
N LEU A 199 -44.71 13.09 -14.37
CA LEU A 199 -43.77 12.86 -13.26
C LEU A 199 -44.39 12.03 -12.14
N GLU A 200 -45.68 12.20 -11.88
CA GLU A 200 -46.42 11.47 -10.84
C GLU A 200 -46.91 10.09 -11.30
N SER A 201 -47.00 9.86 -12.62
CA SER A 201 -47.58 8.64 -13.20
C SER A 201 -46.55 7.72 -13.85
N SER A 202 -45.39 8.25 -14.23
CA SER A 202 -44.26 7.47 -14.76
C SER A 202 -43.40 6.91 -13.64
N VAL A 203 -42.93 5.69 -13.86
CA VAL A 203 -42.07 4.98 -12.92
C VAL A 203 -40.61 5.05 -13.38
N VAL A 204 -39.69 4.97 -12.43
CA VAL A 204 -38.24 5.03 -12.70
C VAL A 204 -37.78 3.90 -13.61
N GLY A 205 -38.39 2.72 -13.50
CA GLY A 205 -38.08 1.55 -14.31
C GLY A 205 -38.25 1.77 -15.83
N ASP A 206 -39.14 2.68 -16.24
CA ASP A 206 -39.37 3.02 -17.65
C ASP A 206 -38.33 4.02 -18.20
N MET A 207 -37.75 4.84 -17.33
CA MET A 207 -36.67 5.78 -17.66
C MET A 207 -35.29 5.11 -17.60
N ALA A 208 -35.15 4.07 -16.77
CA ALA A 208 -33.89 3.39 -16.54
C ALA A 208 -33.30 2.77 -17.83
N HIS A 209 -31.99 2.92 -17.99
CA HIS A 209 -31.24 2.28 -19.07
C HIS A 209 -31.02 0.81 -18.71
N LYS A 210 -31.63 -0.10 -19.48
CA LYS A 210 -31.55 -1.56 -19.27
C LYS A 210 -30.90 -2.26 -20.48
N PRO A 211 -30.11 -3.34 -20.27
CA PRO A 211 -29.67 -3.85 -18.98
C PRO A 211 -28.51 -3.02 -18.40
N ALA A 212 -28.33 -3.08 -17.07
CA ALA A 212 -27.10 -2.61 -16.44
C ALA A 212 -25.87 -3.36 -16.99
N TYR A 213 -24.70 -2.71 -16.95
CA TYR A 213 -23.46 -3.37 -17.31
C TYR A 213 -22.88 -4.09 -16.09
N PHE A 214 -22.58 -5.37 -16.22
CA PHE A 214 -22.10 -6.22 -15.12
C PHE A 214 -20.64 -6.62 -15.31
N VAL A 215 -19.90 -6.65 -14.21
CA VAL A 215 -18.49 -7.06 -14.16
C VAL A 215 -18.24 -7.96 -12.95
N PRO A 216 -17.33 -8.95 -13.02
CA PRO A 216 -16.96 -9.74 -11.85
C PRO A 216 -16.05 -8.93 -10.91
N ASP A 217 -16.18 -9.17 -9.62
CA ASP A 217 -15.37 -8.55 -8.55
C ASP A 217 -13.86 -8.83 -8.67
N SER A 218 -13.48 -9.97 -9.24
CA SER A 218 -12.11 -10.40 -9.55
C SER A 218 -11.53 -9.84 -10.84
N MET A 219 -12.27 -9.00 -11.58
CA MET A 219 -11.73 -8.29 -12.73
C MET A 219 -10.66 -7.29 -12.27
N SER A 220 -9.59 -7.10 -13.05
CA SER A 220 -8.64 -6.03 -12.73
C SER A 220 -9.17 -4.65 -13.11
N VAL A 221 -8.82 -3.64 -12.32
CA VAL A 221 -9.23 -2.24 -12.53
C VAL A 221 -8.80 -1.73 -13.91
N TRP A 222 -7.57 -2.07 -14.35
CA TRP A 222 -7.10 -1.76 -15.70
C TRP A 222 -8.01 -2.29 -16.83
N ASN A 223 -8.53 -3.52 -16.67
CA ASN A 223 -9.45 -4.09 -17.64
C ASN A 223 -10.82 -3.42 -17.57
N LEU A 224 -11.30 -3.05 -16.37
CA LEU A 224 -12.53 -2.30 -16.20
C LEU A 224 -12.46 -0.95 -16.91
N LEU A 225 -11.37 -0.18 -16.74
CA LEU A 225 -11.12 1.08 -17.44
C LEU A 225 -11.23 0.91 -18.96
N ARG A 226 -10.65 -0.17 -19.49
CA ARG A 226 -10.73 -0.50 -20.91
C ARG A 226 -12.16 -0.78 -21.36
N GLU A 227 -12.93 -1.53 -20.58
CA GLU A 227 -14.34 -1.81 -20.90
C GLU A 227 -15.20 -0.54 -20.86
N PHE A 228 -15.01 0.33 -19.85
CA PHE A 228 -15.68 1.63 -19.78
C PHE A 228 -15.40 2.48 -21.03
N ARG A 229 -14.14 2.54 -21.49
CA ARG A 229 -13.77 3.26 -22.71
C ARG A 229 -14.39 2.68 -23.98
N ILE A 230 -14.44 1.35 -24.10
CA ILE A 230 -15.00 0.67 -25.29
C ILE A 230 -16.52 0.85 -25.35
N ARG A 231 -17.20 0.65 -24.21
CA ARG A 231 -18.66 0.65 -24.10
C ARG A 231 -19.24 2.05 -23.94
N LYS A 232 -18.42 3.04 -23.56
CA LYS A 232 -18.84 4.41 -23.24
C LYS A 232 -19.88 4.44 -22.12
N VAL A 233 -19.63 3.64 -21.08
CA VAL A 233 -20.43 3.63 -19.84
C VAL A 233 -19.52 4.04 -18.68
N HIS A 234 -20.11 4.63 -17.64
CA HIS A 234 -19.39 5.22 -16.51
C HIS A 234 -19.74 4.55 -15.17
N MET A 235 -20.55 3.49 -15.19
CA MET A 235 -20.95 2.76 -14.01
C MET A 235 -21.20 1.30 -14.40
N ALA A 236 -20.73 0.39 -13.57
CA ALA A 236 -20.98 -1.05 -13.68
C ALA A 236 -21.46 -1.60 -12.34
N VAL A 237 -22.25 -2.66 -12.41
CA VAL A 237 -22.69 -3.44 -11.25
C VAL A 237 -21.71 -4.59 -11.06
N VAL A 238 -21.20 -4.73 -9.84
CA VAL A 238 -20.18 -5.74 -9.51
C VAL A 238 -20.87 -7.00 -9.00
N LEU A 239 -20.51 -8.14 -9.57
CA LEU A 239 -21.04 -9.46 -9.23
C LEU A 239 -19.97 -10.33 -8.57
N ASN A 240 -20.39 -11.13 -7.59
CA ASN A 240 -19.59 -12.23 -7.07
C ASN A 240 -19.67 -13.48 -7.98
N GLU A 241 -18.96 -14.53 -7.61
CA GLU A 241 -18.86 -15.79 -8.36
C GLU A 241 -20.18 -16.56 -8.42
N TYR A 242 -21.12 -16.25 -7.54
CA TYR A 242 -22.46 -16.84 -7.50
C TYR A 242 -23.49 -16.00 -8.29
N GLY A 243 -23.07 -14.88 -8.89
CA GLY A 243 -23.91 -13.98 -9.67
C GLY A 243 -24.76 -13.01 -8.83
N GLY A 244 -24.48 -12.88 -7.53
CA GLY A 244 -25.10 -11.88 -6.67
C GLY A 244 -24.40 -10.53 -6.76
N THR A 245 -25.17 -9.45 -6.70
CA THR A 245 -24.63 -8.09 -6.65
C THR A 245 -23.92 -7.85 -5.32
N VAL A 246 -22.67 -7.42 -5.38
CA VAL A 246 -21.87 -7.08 -4.19
C VAL A 246 -21.60 -5.57 -4.06
N GLY A 247 -21.75 -4.83 -5.15
CA GLY A 247 -21.53 -3.39 -5.17
C GLY A 247 -21.68 -2.78 -6.56
N ILE A 248 -21.25 -1.53 -6.69
CA ILE A 248 -21.11 -0.83 -7.96
C ILE A 248 -19.72 -0.23 -8.07
N VAL A 249 -19.28 0.02 -9.29
CA VAL A 249 -18.02 0.70 -9.56
C VAL A 249 -18.23 1.71 -10.68
N THR A 250 -17.61 2.87 -10.54
CA THR A 250 -17.75 3.99 -11.47
C THR A 250 -16.45 4.25 -12.21
N LEU A 251 -16.49 5.07 -13.28
CA LEU A 251 -15.26 5.46 -13.98
C LEU A 251 -14.42 6.37 -13.09
N GLU A 252 -15.09 7.16 -12.27
CA GLU A 252 -14.53 8.09 -11.32
C GLU A 252 -13.64 7.32 -10.30
N ASP A 253 -14.15 6.25 -9.68
CA ASP A 253 -13.38 5.38 -8.76
C ASP A 253 -12.10 4.83 -9.44
N VAL A 254 -12.21 4.42 -10.71
CA VAL A 254 -11.08 3.87 -11.48
C VAL A 254 -10.01 4.92 -11.79
N VAL A 255 -10.41 6.19 -11.93
CA VAL A 255 -9.48 7.30 -12.19
C VAL A 255 -8.86 7.81 -10.88
N GLU A 256 -9.62 7.76 -9.79
CA GLU A 256 -9.15 8.06 -8.43
C GLU A 256 -7.99 7.16 -8.02
N GLU A 257 -8.01 5.87 -8.38
CA GLU A 257 -6.86 4.97 -8.17
C GLU A 257 -5.58 5.43 -8.88
N ILE A 258 -5.67 6.23 -9.94
CA ILE A 258 -4.50 6.73 -10.67
C ILE A 258 -4.06 8.08 -10.11
N VAL A 259 -5.02 8.99 -9.94
CA VAL A 259 -4.76 10.41 -9.68
C VAL A 259 -4.69 10.69 -8.18
N GLY A 260 -5.14 9.77 -7.34
CA GLY A 260 -5.51 10.04 -5.96
C GLY A 260 -6.89 10.70 -5.86
N GLU A 261 -7.25 11.12 -4.66
CA GLU A 261 -8.57 11.67 -4.33
C GLU A 261 -8.95 12.86 -5.24
N ILE A 262 -10.05 12.72 -5.98
CA ILE A 262 -10.56 13.77 -6.86
C ILE A 262 -11.76 14.45 -6.19
N PHE A 263 -11.57 15.69 -5.77
CA PHE A 263 -12.64 16.50 -5.20
C PHE A 263 -13.49 17.15 -6.30
N ASP A 264 -14.80 16.93 -6.25
CA ASP A 264 -15.74 17.64 -7.10
C ASP A 264 -15.90 19.09 -6.62
N GLU A 265 -16.20 20.02 -7.53
CA GLU A 265 -16.48 21.43 -7.20
C GLU A 265 -17.65 21.57 -6.21
N ASN A 266 -18.50 20.56 -6.14
CA ASN A 266 -19.68 20.52 -5.29
C ASN A 266 -19.47 19.72 -3.99
N ASP A 267 -18.29 19.11 -3.79
CA ASP A 267 -17.98 18.39 -2.54
C ASP A 267 -17.90 19.40 -1.38
N SER A 268 -18.68 19.16 -0.34
CA SER A 268 -18.56 19.92 0.90
C SER A 268 -17.24 19.59 1.61
N LYS A 269 -16.73 20.51 2.44
CA LYS A 269 -15.55 20.22 3.28
C LYS A 269 -15.73 18.99 4.17
N GLU A 270 -16.97 18.70 4.59
CA GLU A 270 -17.30 17.52 5.37
C GLU A 270 -17.28 16.23 4.52
N GLU A 271 -17.62 16.29 3.23
CA GLU A 271 -17.51 15.14 2.31
C GLU A 271 -16.07 14.84 1.94
N ILE A 272 -15.27 15.88 1.67
CA ILE A 272 -13.81 15.74 1.45
C ILE A 272 -13.15 15.01 2.63
N GLN A 273 -13.51 15.41 3.85
CA GLN A 273 -13.01 14.78 5.09
C GLN A 273 -13.54 13.35 5.31
N LYS A 274 -14.68 12.99 4.72
CA LYS A 274 -15.23 11.62 4.78
C LYS A 274 -14.62 10.69 3.73
N LYS A 275 -14.29 11.20 2.54
CA LYS A 275 -13.66 10.41 1.46
C LYS A 275 -12.21 10.06 1.82
N THR A 276 -11.42 11.07 2.20
CA THR A 276 -10.02 10.91 2.65
C THR A 276 -9.86 10.24 4.02
N GLY A 277 -10.95 10.16 4.80
CA GLY A 277 -10.88 9.90 6.23
C GLY A 277 -10.16 11.03 6.99
N TYR A 278 -9.98 10.88 8.29
CA TYR A 278 -9.25 11.87 9.08
C TYR A 278 -8.54 11.25 10.27
N VAL A 279 -7.35 11.79 10.55
CA VAL A 279 -6.59 11.54 11.77
C VAL A 279 -6.53 12.86 12.55
N VAL A 280 -7.24 12.94 13.68
CA VAL A 280 -7.28 14.15 14.51
C VAL A 280 -6.56 13.89 15.82
N MET A 281 -5.41 14.55 16.00
CA MET A 281 -4.74 14.57 17.29
C MET A 281 -5.56 15.38 18.30
N ARG A 282 -6.05 14.72 19.36
CA ARG A 282 -6.81 15.35 20.44
C ARG A 282 -5.91 15.84 21.57
N ALA A 283 -4.85 15.09 21.84
CA ALA A 283 -3.82 15.39 22.82
C ALA A 283 -2.51 14.69 22.41
N GLU A 284 -1.42 14.99 23.11
CA GLU A 284 -0.12 14.34 22.85
C GLU A 284 -0.26 12.82 22.97
N GLY A 285 -0.09 12.11 21.84
CA GLY A 285 -0.23 10.66 21.76
C GLY A 285 -1.66 10.13 21.66
N ILE A 286 -2.69 10.98 21.57
CA ILE A 286 -4.10 10.54 21.43
C ILE A 286 -4.67 11.04 20.11
N TYR A 287 -5.08 10.10 19.26
CA TYR A 287 -5.58 10.36 17.91
C TYR A 287 -6.98 9.75 17.76
N ASP A 288 -7.95 10.53 17.31
CA ASP A 288 -9.24 10.01 16.84
C ASP A 288 -9.13 9.82 15.33
N VAL A 289 -9.38 8.61 14.85
CA VAL A 289 -9.19 8.20 13.45
C VAL A 289 -10.51 7.70 12.86
N ASP A 290 -10.83 8.15 11.66
CA ASP A 290 -11.91 7.55 10.86
C ASP A 290 -11.52 6.12 10.44
N ALA A 291 -12.41 5.16 10.63
CA ALA A 291 -12.10 3.77 10.30
C ALA A 291 -11.95 3.54 8.78
N ASN A 292 -12.42 4.46 7.94
CA ASN A 292 -12.22 4.42 6.48
C ASN A 292 -10.83 4.93 6.05
N THR A 293 -10.07 5.60 6.92
CA THR A 293 -8.72 6.08 6.59
C THR A 293 -7.85 4.92 6.08
N SER A 294 -7.06 5.17 5.03
CA SER A 294 -6.14 4.18 4.49
C SER A 294 -5.04 3.83 5.51
N ILE A 295 -4.53 2.61 5.41
CA ILE A 295 -3.51 2.12 6.33
C ILE A 295 -2.18 2.81 6.12
N ASP A 296 -1.88 3.22 4.89
CA ASP A 296 -0.68 3.97 4.55
C ASP A 296 -0.72 5.38 5.17
N GLN A 297 -1.85 6.08 5.03
CA GLN A 297 -2.06 7.39 5.68
C GLN A 297 -1.93 7.29 7.20
N LEU A 298 -2.54 6.27 7.81
CA LEU A 298 -2.38 6.01 9.25
C LEU A 298 -0.90 5.74 9.60
N SER A 299 -0.19 5.01 8.75
CA SER A 299 1.22 4.66 8.94
C SER A 299 2.11 5.90 8.99
N GLU A 300 1.88 6.83 8.06
CA GLU A 300 2.58 8.11 7.97
C GLU A 300 2.26 9.02 9.15
N ASP A 301 0.97 9.25 9.43
CA ASP A 301 0.52 10.19 10.47
C ASP A 301 0.97 9.77 11.88
N LEU A 302 1.00 8.47 12.15
CA LEU A 302 1.43 7.92 13.45
C LEU A 302 2.91 7.51 13.45
N ASN A 303 3.61 7.62 12.32
CA ASN A 303 5.03 7.24 12.14
C ASN A 303 5.30 5.80 12.59
N ILE A 304 4.46 4.89 12.12
CA ILE A 304 4.49 3.45 12.40
C ILE A 304 4.77 2.67 11.13
N LYS A 305 5.18 1.41 11.25
CA LYS A 305 5.28 0.44 10.15
C LYS A 305 4.24 -0.65 10.35
N MET A 306 3.48 -0.94 9.30
CA MET A 306 2.46 -1.98 9.30
C MET A 306 3.06 -3.38 9.08
N PRO A 307 2.46 -4.45 9.64
CA PRO A 307 2.94 -5.82 9.46
C PRO A 307 2.96 -6.26 8.00
N GLU A 308 4.09 -6.77 7.51
CA GLU A 308 4.22 -7.23 6.12
C GLU A 308 3.22 -8.36 5.78
N GLY A 309 2.52 -8.23 4.66
CA GLY A 309 1.57 -9.24 4.16
C GLY A 309 0.16 -9.18 4.78
N HIS A 310 -0.23 -8.03 5.35
CA HIS A 310 -1.61 -7.77 5.73
C HIS A 310 -2.57 -7.86 4.53
N GLN A 311 -3.84 -8.19 4.79
CA GLN A 311 -4.89 -8.28 3.78
C GLN A 311 -5.93 -7.16 3.89
N TYR A 312 -5.65 -6.15 4.71
CA TYR A 312 -6.50 -4.98 4.90
C TYR A 312 -5.89 -3.75 4.24
N GLU A 313 -6.75 -2.82 3.84
CA GLU A 313 -6.37 -1.52 3.24
C GLU A 313 -6.79 -0.33 4.11
N THR A 314 -7.77 -0.53 5.01
CA THR A 314 -8.32 0.53 5.86
C THR A 314 -8.12 0.24 7.36
N VAL A 315 -8.17 1.30 8.17
CA VAL A 315 -8.12 1.20 9.65
C VAL A 315 -9.18 0.24 10.19
N SER A 316 -10.38 0.22 9.61
CA SER A 316 -11.45 -0.72 9.96
C SER A 316 -11.02 -2.18 9.79
N GLY A 317 -10.36 -2.49 8.66
CA GLY A 317 -9.82 -3.82 8.38
C GLY A 317 -8.75 -4.22 9.39
N PHE A 318 -7.79 -3.34 9.66
CA PHE A 318 -6.75 -3.55 10.67
C PHE A 318 -7.34 -3.81 12.07
N VAL A 319 -8.33 -3.02 12.47
CA VAL A 319 -9.01 -3.16 13.76
C VAL A 319 -9.73 -4.49 13.85
N CYS A 320 -10.46 -4.90 12.81
CA CYS A 320 -11.13 -6.19 12.78
C CYS A 320 -10.14 -7.36 12.83
N GLU A 321 -8.99 -7.25 12.18
CA GLU A 321 -7.94 -8.27 12.26
C GLU A 321 -7.32 -8.33 13.67
N ALA A 322 -7.06 -7.18 14.30
CA ALA A 322 -6.50 -7.10 15.65
C ALA A 322 -7.45 -7.71 16.70
N PHE A 323 -8.76 -7.45 16.59
CA PHE A 323 -9.78 -8.02 17.49
C PHE A 323 -10.15 -9.48 17.12
N GLY A 324 -10.00 -9.87 15.86
CA GLY A 324 -10.47 -11.16 15.31
C GLY A 324 -11.98 -11.22 15.05
N TYR A 325 -12.71 -10.12 15.26
CA TYR A 325 -14.14 -9.94 15.01
C TYR A 325 -14.45 -8.45 14.82
N ILE A 326 -15.70 -8.08 14.49
CA ILE A 326 -16.13 -6.67 14.40
C ILE A 326 -16.44 -6.17 15.82
N PRO A 327 -15.61 -5.30 16.42
CA PRO A 327 -15.80 -4.87 17.80
C PRO A 327 -16.92 -3.84 17.93
N ARG A 328 -17.55 -3.79 19.11
CA ARG A 328 -18.60 -2.80 19.44
C ARG A 328 -17.99 -1.53 20.02
N THR A 329 -18.76 -0.45 19.95
CA THR A 329 -18.42 0.82 20.60
C THR A 329 -18.07 0.62 22.09
N GLY A 330 -16.94 1.17 22.50
CA GLY A 330 -16.39 1.09 23.85
C GLY A 330 -15.45 -0.08 24.11
N GLU A 331 -15.32 -1.03 23.17
CA GLU A 331 -14.31 -2.09 23.28
C GLU A 331 -12.90 -1.53 23.06
N THR A 332 -11.91 -2.14 23.73
CA THR A 332 -10.51 -1.71 23.66
C THR A 332 -9.54 -2.88 23.50
N ILE A 333 -8.47 -2.68 22.73
CA ILE A 333 -7.37 -3.65 22.61
C ILE A 333 -6.01 -2.93 22.59
N LYS A 334 -4.95 -3.59 23.05
CA LYS A 334 -3.58 -3.07 22.94
C LYS A 334 -2.85 -3.75 21.79
N VAL A 335 -2.28 -2.94 20.90
CA VAL A 335 -1.44 -3.39 19.78
C VAL A 335 -0.04 -2.83 19.90
N VAL A 336 0.93 -3.59 19.41
CA VAL A 336 2.34 -3.20 19.36
C VAL A 336 2.73 -3.07 17.89
N LEU A 337 3.20 -1.88 17.50
CA LEU A 337 3.56 -1.54 16.11
C LEU A 337 5.00 -1.03 16.06
N GLU A 338 5.70 -1.30 14.97
CA GLU A 338 7.09 -0.83 14.78
C GLU A 338 7.11 0.66 14.42
N ARG A 339 8.19 1.39 14.75
CA ARG A 339 8.39 2.78 14.28
C ARG A 339 8.95 2.80 12.87
N ALA A 340 8.46 3.71 12.02
CA ALA A 340 9.00 3.86 10.65
C ALA A 340 10.39 4.55 10.63
N ASN A 341 10.64 5.50 11.54
CA ASN A 341 11.91 6.25 11.59
C ASN A 341 13.01 5.55 12.39
N ARG A 342 13.68 4.56 11.78
CA ARG A 342 15.09 4.26 12.08
C ARG A 342 15.73 3.77 10.77
N ASP A 343 16.57 4.62 10.18
CA ASP A 343 17.42 4.24 9.05
C ASP A 343 18.11 2.91 9.38
N ASP A 344 18.03 1.93 8.48
CA ASP A 344 18.75 0.65 8.55
C ASP A 344 20.27 0.87 8.32
N HIS A 345 20.86 1.74 9.14
CA HIS A 345 22.27 2.11 9.08
C HIS A 345 22.98 1.87 10.41
N ASP A 346 22.66 0.78 11.10
CA ASP A 346 23.47 0.32 12.22
C ASP A 346 24.37 -0.86 11.78
N ASP A 347 25.61 -0.46 11.47
CA ASP A 347 26.76 -1.33 11.31
C ASP A 347 26.88 -2.34 12.46
N TYR A 348 27.33 -3.54 12.10
CA TYR A 348 27.76 -4.58 13.02
C TYR A 348 28.70 -4.03 14.09
N ASN A 349 28.23 -3.95 15.34
CA ASN A 349 29.08 -4.10 16.52
C ASN A 349 28.27 -4.76 17.64
N GLY A 350 28.52 -6.05 17.85
CA GLY A 350 28.01 -6.76 19.01
C GLY A 350 28.79 -6.37 20.25
N THR A 351 28.11 -5.93 21.31
CA THR A 351 28.34 -6.38 22.69
C THR A 351 27.18 -5.93 23.59
N GLU A 352 26.53 -6.90 24.24
CA GLU A 352 25.77 -6.83 25.50
C GLU A 352 24.94 -5.56 25.81
N SER A 353 23.69 -5.50 25.34
CA SER A 353 22.59 -4.68 25.93
C SER A 353 21.18 -5.10 25.44
N ASP A 354 20.88 -6.41 25.38
CA ASP A 354 19.67 -6.97 24.73
C ASP A 354 18.31 -6.69 25.41
N ARG A 355 18.21 -5.73 26.35
CA ARG A 355 16.92 -5.39 27.00
C ARG A 355 16.55 -3.92 26.99
N GLN A 356 17.46 -3.04 26.62
CA GLN A 356 17.21 -1.60 26.64
C GLN A 356 16.98 -1.04 25.22
N ASP A 357 17.40 -1.75 24.17
CA ASP A 357 17.25 -1.35 22.77
C ASP A 357 15.93 -1.78 22.10
N GLU A 358 15.19 -2.77 22.64
CA GLU A 358 13.87 -3.14 22.10
C GLU A 358 12.80 -2.05 22.36
N ASN A 359 12.93 -1.31 23.45
CA ASN A 359 11.96 -0.28 23.86
C ASN A 359 11.89 0.94 22.95
N GLU A 360 12.90 1.16 22.09
CA GLU A 360 12.90 2.27 21.13
C GLU A 360 12.29 1.90 19.78
N LYS A 361 12.18 0.60 19.46
CA LYS A 361 11.78 0.12 18.13
C LYS A 361 10.28 0.02 17.93
N THR A 362 9.52 -0.18 19.01
CA THR A 362 8.07 -0.40 18.95
C THR A 362 7.30 0.65 19.74
N GLN A 363 6.11 1.00 19.25
CA GLN A 363 5.11 1.83 19.93
C GLN A 363 3.93 0.94 20.35
N ILE A 364 3.41 1.18 21.55
CA ILE A 364 2.21 0.50 22.03
C ILE A 364 1.03 1.48 21.92
N PHE A 365 -0.01 1.06 21.21
CA PHE A 365 -1.26 1.80 21.10
C PHE A 365 -2.38 1.03 21.79
N LYS A 366 -3.16 1.72 22.60
CA LYS A 366 -4.48 1.28 23.02
C LYS A 366 -5.49 1.83 22.02
N LEU A 367 -6.16 0.91 21.35
CA LEU A 367 -7.26 1.18 20.45
C LEU A 367 -8.56 1.19 21.25
N GLU A 368 -9.38 2.22 21.12
CA GLU A 368 -10.73 2.30 21.68
C GLU A 368 -11.74 2.57 20.56
N ILE A 369 -12.77 1.73 20.45
CA ILE A 369 -13.80 1.90 19.42
C ILE A 369 -14.75 3.03 19.81
N LEU A 370 -14.69 4.16 19.10
CA LEU A 370 -15.53 5.32 19.38
C LEU A 370 -16.92 5.19 18.77
N ALA A 371 -17.00 4.59 17.58
CA ALA A 371 -18.26 4.38 16.88
C ALA A 371 -18.17 3.18 15.93
N GLY A 372 -19.25 2.41 15.86
CA GLY A 372 -19.42 1.29 14.94
C GLY A 372 -20.83 0.70 15.04
N ASN A 373 -21.18 -0.15 14.09
CA ASN A 373 -22.41 -0.93 14.10
C ASN A 373 -22.08 -2.43 13.99
N ALA A 374 -23.09 -3.29 13.87
CA ALA A 374 -22.90 -4.74 13.79
C ALA A 374 -22.15 -5.23 12.53
N ARG A 375 -21.85 -4.34 11.57
CA ARG A 375 -21.24 -4.65 10.28
C ARG A 375 -19.93 -3.92 10.02
N LYS A 376 -19.72 -2.74 10.62
CA LYS A 376 -18.50 -1.95 10.40
C LYS A 376 -18.13 -1.13 11.62
N VAL A 377 -16.82 -0.97 11.80
CA VAL A 377 -16.24 0.07 12.66
C VAL A 377 -16.24 1.37 11.86
N SER A 378 -16.51 2.51 12.51
CA SER A 378 -16.59 3.82 11.86
C SER A 378 -15.60 4.82 12.43
N ALA A 379 -15.25 4.73 13.72
CA ALA A 379 -14.24 5.59 14.31
C ALA A 379 -13.50 4.88 15.44
N VAL A 380 -12.18 5.08 15.51
CA VAL A 380 -11.30 4.44 16.48
C VAL A 380 -10.33 5.45 17.06
N ARG A 381 -10.13 5.41 18.38
CA ARG A 381 -9.12 6.20 19.07
C ARG A 381 -7.85 5.38 19.24
N PHE A 382 -6.72 5.95 18.81
CA PHE A 382 -5.38 5.45 19.06
C PHE A 382 -4.78 6.26 20.21
N GLU A 383 -4.57 5.63 21.36
CA GLU A 383 -3.93 6.20 22.53
C GLU A 383 -2.55 5.55 22.72
N ARG A 384 -1.48 6.32 22.51
CA ARG A 384 -0.11 5.86 22.69
C ARG A 384 0.20 5.73 24.17
N ILE A 385 0.57 4.52 24.59
CA ILE A 385 0.96 4.24 25.96
C ILE A 385 2.47 4.48 26.10
N ASN A 386 2.86 5.36 27.03
CA ASN A 386 4.26 5.55 27.40
C ASN A 386 4.71 4.38 28.31
N ASN A 387 5.91 3.85 28.06
CA ASN A 387 6.44 2.62 28.67
C ASN A 387 6.50 2.60 30.21
N ASP A 388 6.34 3.74 30.89
CA ASP A 388 6.33 3.80 32.36
C ASP A 388 5.05 3.19 32.98
N GLU A 389 3.94 3.11 32.25
CA GLU A 389 2.67 2.54 32.73
C GLU A 389 2.44 1.06 32.32
N ALA A 390 3.31 0.50 31.47
CA ALA A 390 3.14 -0.86 30.93
C ALA A 390 3.40 -2.00 31.95
N SER A 391 3.80 -1.68 33.18
CA SER A 391 4.17 -2.68 34.20
C SER A 391 3.00 -3.24 35.01
N VAL A 392 1.75 -2.80 34.80
CA VAL A 392 0.64 -3.17 35.71
C VAL A 392 -0.44 -4.08 35.12
N GLU A 393 -0.61 -4.25 33.80
CA GLU A 393 -1.66 -5.14 33.27
C GLU A 393 -1.21 -5.94 32.03
N SER A 394 -0.71 -7.16 32.27
CA SER A 394 -0.09 -8.05 31.27
C SER A 394 -1.02 -9.16 30.74
N LYS A 395 -2.34 -8.94 30.64
CA LYS A 395 -3.27 -9.98 30.15
C LYS A 395 -3.81 -9.79 28.73
N ASP A 396 -3.83 -8.57 28.16
CA ASP A 396 -4.56 -8.29 26.90
C ASP A 396 -3.68 -7.67 25.80
N VAL A 397 -2.41 -8.09 25.67
CA VAL A 397 -1.51 -7.57 24.63
C VAL A 397 -1.40 -8.57 23.48
N THR A 398 -2.00 -8.24 22.34
CA THR A 398 -1.83 -9.00 21.09
C THR A 398 -0.53 -8.54 20.42
N ARG A 399 0.42 -9.47 20.25
CA ARG A 399 1.67 -9.21 19.52
C ARG A 399 1.51 -9.62 18.06
N LEU A 400 1.44 -8.63 17.17
CA LEU A 400 1.56 -8.84 15.73
C LEU A 400 3.04 -8.76 15.36
N LEU A 401 3.75 -9.89 15.39
CA LEU A 401 5.17 -9.96 15.02
C LEU A 401 5.34 -10.35 13.55
N THR A 402 6.23 -9.64 12.85
CA THR A 402 6.76 -9.94 11.52
C THR A 402 7.43 -11.33 11.50
N LYS A 403 6.96 -12.23 10.63
CA LYS A 403 7.54 -13.58 10.43
C LYS A 403 8.86 -13.50 9.65
N VAL A 404 9.99 -13.24 10.33
CA VAL A 404 11.32 -13.33 9.70
C VAL A 404 11.92 -14.73 9.91
N GLY A 405 11.84 -15.57 8.88
CA GLY A 405 12.45 -16.90 8.85
C GLY A 405 13.97 -16.86 8.68
N LYS A 406 14.74 -17.06 9.76
CA LYS A 406 16.18 -17.37 9.67
C LYS A 406 16.40 -18.87 9.48
N ARG A 407 16.73 -19.30 8.26
CA ARG A 407 17.31 -20.63 8.01
C ARG A 407 18.77 -20.66 8.47
N LYS A 408 19.10 -21.57 9.39
CA LYS A 408 20.47 -21.94 9.72
C LYS A 408 20.73 -23.38 9.23
N VAL A 409 21.81 -23.54 8.47
CA VAL A 409 22.22 -24.80 7.80
C VAL A 409 23.08 -25.67 8.72
N GLY A 410 22.80 -27.00 8.67
CA GLY A 410 23.74 -28.12 8.89
C GLY A 410 23.70 -28.73 10.30
N SER A 411 23.39 -30.00 10.54
CA SER A 411 23.95 -31.23 9.94
C SER A 411 23.22 -32.47 10.47
N ASP A 412 23.02 -33.42 9.56
CA ASP A 412 23.00 -34.89 9.62
C ASP A 412 22.03 -35.70 10.52
N ASP A 413 21.23 -36.48 9.78
CA ASP A 413 20.94 -37.92 9.87
C ASP A 413 19.74 -38.50 10.64
N GLU A 414 19.00 -39.29 9.84
CA GLU A 414 18.20 -40.48 10.12
C GLU A 414 16.76 -40.40 10.69
N LEU A 415 15.84 -40.72 9.76
CA LEU A 415 14.80 -41.76 9.85
C LEU A 415 13.48 -41.49 10.59
N ASP A 416 12.46 -41.53 9.74
CA ASP A 416 11.19 -42.24 9.88
C ASP A 416 9.95 -41.45 10.34
N ARG A 417 8.86 -41.90 9.73
CA ARG A 417 7.49 -41.40 9.68
C ARG A 417 6.93 -41.04 11.07
N THR A 418 6.10 -40.00 11.09
CA THR A 418 4.68 -39.94 11.54
C THR A 418 4.45 -38.55 12.12
N GLU A 419 3.56 -37.73 11.55
CA GLU A 419 2.87 -36.66 12.30
C GLU A 419 1.66 -36.16 11.49
N CYS A 420 0.54 -36.86 11.67
CA CYS A 420 -0.77 -36.22 11.71
C CYS A 420 -0.95 -35.79 13.16
N ASP A 421 -0.75 -34.51 13.49
CA ASP A 421 -1.19 -33.90 14.76
C ASP A 421 -1.00 -32.37 14.73
N GLU A 422 -1.76 -31.66 13.88
CA GLU A 422 -1.92 -30.18 14.03
C GLU A 422 -3.36 -29.69 13.80
N VAL A 423 -4.34 -30.61 13.69
CA VAL A 423 -5.78 -30.24 13.56
C VAL A 423 -6.55 -30.45 14.87
N ALA A 424 -5.89 -30.92 15.95
CA ALA A 424 -6.55 -31.24 17.21
C ALA A 424 -6.61 -30.07 18.22
N SER A 425 -5.77 -29.03 18.12
CA SER A 425 -5.70 -27.98 19.16
C SER A 425 -6.74 -26.86 19.03
N PHE A 426 -7.41 -26.72 17.88
CA PHE A 426 -8.46 -25.70 17.69
C PHE A 426 -9.86 -26.20 18.05
N HIS A 427 -10.08 -27.52 18.18
CA HIS A 427 -11.40 -28.06 18.49
C HIS A 427 -11.65 -28.27 19.99
N GLU A 428 -10.60 -28.45 20.80
CA GLU A 428 -10.73 -28.52 22.28
C GLU A 428 -10.99 -27.14 22.92
N ILE A 429 -10.39 -26.06 22.39
CA ILE A 429 -10.60 -24.70 22.92
C ILE A 429 -12.01 -24.18 22.60
N ALA A 430 -12.58 -24.57 21.46
CA ALA A 430 -13.95 -24.20 21.09
C ALA A 430 -15.02 -24.94 21.92
N ASN A 431 -14.78 -26.20 22.30
CA ASN A 431 -15.75 -26.98 23.08
C ASN A 431 -15.79 -26.61 24.57
N ASP A 432 -14.65 -26.25 25.17
CA ASP A 432 -14.63 -25.78 26.56
C ASP A 432 -15.31 -24.42 26.74
N PHE A 433 -15.24 -23.55 25.71
CA PHE A 433 -15.95 -22.27 25.74
C PHE A 433 -17.47 -22.44 25.59
N VAL A 434 -17.94 -23.32 24.68
CA VAL A 434 -19.38 -23.59 24.50
C VAL A 434 -20.00 -24.29 25.72
N MET A 435 -19.27 -25.18 26.39
CA MET A 435 -19.73 -25.82 27.64
C MET A 435 -19.79 -24.85 28.83
N SER A 436 -18.92 -23.83 28.88
CA SER A 436 -18.94 -22.81 29.95
C SER A 436 -20.12 -21.84 29.83
N VAL A 437 -20.44 -21.40 28.60
CA VAL A 437 -21.55 -20.49 28.32
C VAL A 437 -22.91 -21.16 28.56
N GLN A 438 -23.02 -22.48 28.37
CA GLN A 438 -24.27 -23.20 28.59
C GLN A 438 -24.54 -23.54 30.06
N LYS A 439 -23.52 -23.51 30.92
CA LYS A 439 -23.65 -23.73 32.37
C LYS A 439 -24.07 -22.46 33.10
N ASP A 440 -23.54 -21.30 32.69
CA ASP A 440 -23.91 -20.00 33.26
C ASP A 440 -25.35 -19.59 32.90
N ASN A 441 -25.86 -20.05 31.75
CA ASN A 441 -27.24 -19.78 31.33
C ASN A 441 -28.29 -20.67 32.03
N ILE A 442 -27.89 -21.80 32.62
CA ILE A 442 -28.80 -22.68 33.39
C ILE A 442 -28.88 -22.24 34.85
N ASP A 443 -27.79 -21.70 35.41
CA ASP A 443 -27.77 -21.20 36.80
C ASP A 443 -28.47 -19.84 36.97
N GLN A 444 -28.65 -19.06 35.90
CA GLN A 444 -29.45 -17.81 35.94
C GLN A 444 -30.98 -18.03 35.82
N VAL A 445 -31.43 -19.16 35.26
CA VAL A 445 -32.88 -19.46 35.12
C VAL A 445 -33.46 -20.15 36.36
N SER A 446 -32.62 -20.66 37.28
CA SER A 446 -33.09 -21.32 38.51
C SER A 446 -33.18 -20.39 39.74
N LYS A 447 -33.09 -19.07 39.57
CA LYS A 447 -33.10 -18.10 40.69
C LYS A 447 -34.04 -16.90 40.52
N GLU A 448 -35.03 -16.99 39.63
CA GLU A 448 -36.23 -16.14 39.64
C GLU A 448 -37.51 -16.96 39.79
#